data_AF-A0A3D3DT06-F1
#
_entry.id   AF-A0A3D3DT06-F1
#
_cell.length_a   1.000
_cell.length_b   1.000
_cell.length_c   1.000
_cell.angle_alpha   90.00
_cell.angle_beta   90.00
_cell.angle_gamma   90.00
#
_symmetry.space_group_name_H-M   'P 1'
#
loop_
_entity.id
_entity.type
_entity.pdbx_description
1 polymer ?
#
loop_
_entity_poly.entity_id
_entity_poly.type
_entity_poly.pdbx_seq_one_letter_code
_entity_poly.pdbx_strand_id
1 'polypeptide(L)'
;MVQAHGTGTPQNRVTESTLLNKVAEAFGVSEWPVAAIKSYVGHSLGAAAGDQLTATLGIWQHGMIPRIHTVDTLADDVVTDRLNFALTEQDSAERDYALINSKGFGGNNATAALLSPDTTEQMLVRAHGRDEIAAWRDRREAVAAAQAATEAERIAGSWAPSYHFDEGVLTDADVTVTADSIAFAGQTITFNGGVPEGWQVD
;
A
#
# COMPACT_ATOMS: atom_id res chain seq x y z
N MET A 1 -6.15 -8.36 -8.38
CA MET A 1 -6.14 -9.42 -7.34
C MET A 1 -6.65 -8.88 -6.01
N VAL A 2 -6.90 -9.73 -5.02
CA VAL A 2 -7.27 -9.34 -3.64
C VAL A 2 -6.25 -9.91 -2.66
N GLN A 3 -5.73 -9.05 -1.78
CA GLN A 3 -5.03 -9.46 -0.58
C GLN A 3 -6.06 -9.52 0.56
N ALA A 4 -6.59 -10.71 0.81
CA ALA A 4 -7.67 -10.93 1.77
C ALA A 4 -7.25 -10.60 3.20
N HIS A 5 -8.23 -10.28 4.05
CA HIS A 5 -8.00 -10.09 5.48
C HIS A 5 -7.52 -11.41 6.11
N GLY A 6 -8.16 -12.53 5.77
CA GLY A 6 -7.59 -13.88 5.92
C GLY A 6 -7.08 -14.23 7.32
N THR A 7 -7.87 -14.02 8.38
CA THR A 7 -7.42 -14.19 9.78
C THR A 7 -7.30 -15.63 10.28
N GLY A 8 -7.55 -16.62 9.42
CA GLY A 8 -7.52 -18.03 9.81
C GLY A 8 -8.70 -18.48 10.69
N THR A 9 -9.73 -17.65 10.87
CA THR A 9 -10.92 -18.00 11.66
C THR A 9 -12.05 -18.59 10.80
N PRO A 10 -12.85 -19.54 11.31
CA PRO A 10 -14.01 -20.09 10.60
C PRO A 10 -15.02 -19.00 10.18
N GLN A 11 -15.27 -18.02 11.06
CA GLN A 11 -16.19 -16.94 10.73
C GLN A 11 -15.67 -16.06 9.58
N ASN A 12 -14.36 -15.74 9.57
CA ASN A 12 -13.81 -14.90 8.51
C ASN A 12 -13.82 -15.61 7.15
N ARG A 13 -13.43 -16.89 7.07
CA ARG A 13 -13.33 -17.58 5.77
C ARG A 13 -14.68 -17.64 5.04
N VAL A 14 -15.78 -17.82 5.77
CA VAL A 14 -17.15 -17.82 5.20
C VAL A 14 -17.58 -16.40 4.83
N THR A 15 -17.50 -15.46 5.76
CA THR A 15 -18.03 -14.09 5.54
C THR A 15 -17.24 -13.30 4.51
N GLU A 16 -15.91 -13.43 4.52
CA GLU A 16 -15.04 -12.75 3.56
C GLU A 16 -15.19 -13.31 2.15
N SER A 17 -15.15 -14.63 1.99
CA SER A 17 -15.33 -15.25 0.67
C SER A 17 -16.70 -14.93 0.09
N THR A 18 -17.77 -14.99 0.90
CA THR A 18 -19.12 -14.60 0.47
C THR A 18 -19.16 -13.15 -0.03
N LEU A 19 -18.55 -12.22 0.70
CA LEU A 19 -18.53 -10.80 0.31
C LEU A 19 -17.73 -10.59 -0.98
N LEU A 20 -16.52 -11.16 -1.06
CA LEU A 20 -15.67 -11.06 -2.25
C LEU A 20 -16.34 -11.68 -3.47
N ASN A 21 -17.03 -12.82 -3.32
CA ASN A 21 -17.77 -13.46 -4.40
C ASN A 21 -18.92 -12.59 -4.93
N LYS A 22 -19.68 -11.93 -4.05
CA LYS A 22 -20.74 -10.99 -4.43
C LYS A 22 -20.21 -9.76 -5.15
N VAL A 23 -19.07 -9.22 -4.69
CA VAL A 23 -18.40 -8.12 -5.38
C VAL A 23 -17.92 -8.58 -6.75
N ALA A 24 -17.27 -9.74 -6.84
CA ALA A 24 -16.85 -10.32 -8.12
C ALA A 24 -18.04 -10.49 -9.07
N GLU A 25 -19.18 -10.99 -8.58
CA GLU A 25 -20.41 -11.13 -9.35
C GLU A 25 -20.92 -9.78 -9.88
N ALA A 26 -21.04 -8.77 -9.02
CA ALA A 26 -21.53 -7.45 -9.39
C ALA A 26 -20.67 -6.76 -10.46
N PHE A 27 -19.37 -7.06 -10.48
CA PHE A 27 -18.42 -6.51 -11.46
C PHE A 27 -18.08 -7.50 -12.60
N GLY A 28 -18.74 -8.65 -12.69
CA GLY A 28 -18.53 -9.62 -13.76
C GLY A 28 -17.17 -10.32 -13.74
N VAL A 29 -16.50 -10.38 -12.59
CA VAL A 29 -15.24 -11.10 -12.38
C VAL A 29 -15.54 -12.58 -12.11
N SER A 30 -14.80 -13.49 -12.75
CA SER A 30 -15.03 -14.94 -12.68
C SER A 30 -13.94 -15.73 -11.97
N GLU A 31 -12.70 -15.24 -11.93
CA GLU A 31 -11.55 -15.97 -11.39
C GLU A 31 -10.65 -15.00 -10.59
N TRP A 32 -11.23 -14.34 -9.58
CA TRP A 32 -10.51 -13.26 -8.89
C TRP A 32 -9.40 -13.86 -8.02
N PRO A 33 -8.11 -13.55 -8.27
CA PRO A 33 -7.03 -14.14 -7.48
C PRO A 33 -7.06 -13.62 -6.04
N VAL A 34 -7.00 -14.53 -5.07
CA VAL A 34 -7.02 -14.22 -3.64
C VAL A 34 -5.74 -14.71 -2.96
N ALA A 35 -4.97 -13.77 -2.43
CA ALA A 35 -3.78 -14.00 -1.61
C ALA A 35 -4.09 -13.74 -0.13
N ALA A 36 -3.34 -14.38 0.78
CA ALA A 36 -3.49 -14.19 2.22
C ALA A 36 -2.15 -14.25 2.97
N ILE A 37 -1.48 -13.09 3.10
CA ILE A 37 -0.15 -12.98 3.73
C ILE A 37 -0.11 -13.42 5.20
N LYS A 38 -1.25 -13.35 5.91
CA LYS A 38 -1.33 -13.79 7.31
C LYS A 38 -1.05 -15.28 7.50
N SER A 39 -1.14 -16.08 6.42
CA SER A 39 -0.64 -17.45 6.47
C SER A 39 0.84 -17.49 6.86
N TYR A 40 1.67 -16.56 6.36
CA TYR A 40 3.11 -16.45 6.59
C TYR A 40 3.51 -15.79 7.91
N VAL A 41 2.88 -14.67 8.25
CA VAL A 41 3.34 -13.78 9.33
C VAL A 41 2.37 -13.69 10.50
N GLY A 42 1.26 -14.42 10.45
CA GLY A 42 0.19 -14.32 11.44
C GLY A 42 -0.56 -12.98 11.36
N HIS A 43 -1.10 -12.54 12.49
CA HIS A 43 -1.89 -11.30 12.55
C HIS A 43 -1.21 -10.26 13.45
N SER A 44 -0.52 -9.30 12.84
CA SER A 44 0.22 -8.20 13.49
C SER A 44 -0.66 -7.03 13.99
N LEU A 45 -1.94 -7.30 14.27
CA LEU A 45 -2.93 -6.33 14.75
C LEU A 45 -2.96 -5.04 13.91
N GLY A 46 -2.55 -3.90 14.48
CA GLY A 46 -2.55 -2.60 13.82
C GLY A 46 -1.65 -2.51 12.59
N ALA A 47 -0.60 -3.34 12.52
CA ALA A 47 0.32 -3.37 11.38
C ALA A 47 -0.14 -4.30 10.23
N ALA A 48 -1.24 -5.03 10.40
CA ALA A 48 -1.62 -6.11 9.49
C ALA A 48 -1.88 -5.65 8.05
N ALA A 49 -2.45 -4.45 7.88
CA ALA A 49 -2.66 -3.89 6.54
C ALA A 49 -1.32 -3.45 5.90
N GLY A 50 -0.32 -3.09 6.71
CA GLY A 50 1.05 -2.82 6.26
C GLY A 50 1.71 -4.09 5.71
N ASP A 51 1.58 -5.23 6.39
CA ASP A 51 2.07 -6.51 5.88
C ASP A 51 1.42 -6.89 4.54
N GLN A 52 0.10 -6.66 4.44
CA GLN A 52 -0.67 -6.88 3.21
C GLN A 52 -0.19 -5.98 2.07
N LEU A 53 0.07 -4.70 2.34
CA LEU A 53 0.62 -3.74 1.38
C LEU A 53 2.01 -4.15 0.90
N THR A 54 2.93 -4.39 1.84
CA THR A 54 4.31 -4.77 1.53
C THR A 54 4.37 -6.06 0.72
N ALA A 55 3.60 -7.08 1.11
CA ALA A 55 3.53 -8.33 0.35
C ALA A 55 2.97 -8.10 -1.07
N THR A 56 1.98 -7.22 -1.22
CA THR A 56 1.40 -6.89 -2.53
C THR A 56 2.41 -6.20 -3.45
N LEU A 57 3.24 -5.30 -2.92
CA LEU A 57 4.34 -4.71 -3.68
C LEU A 57 5.38 -5.76 -4.07
N GLY A 58 5.72 -6.67 -3.16
CA GLY A 58 6.62 -7.81 -3.43
C GLY A 58 6.07 -8.75 -4.51
N ILE A 59 4.76 -8.99 -4.54
CA ILE A 59 4.10 -9.79 -5.60
C ILE A 59 4.36 -9.21 -6.98
N TRP A 60 4.29 -7.89 -7.14
CA TRP A 60 4.60 -7.23 -8.41
C TRP A 60 6.09 -7.23 -8.71
N GLN A 61 6.93 -6.95 -7.71
CA GLN A 61 8.38 -6.95 -7.87
C GLN A 61 8.92 -8.31 -8.33
N HIS A 62 8.32 -9.41 -7.85
CA HIS A 62 8.78 -10.77 -8.14
C HIS A 62 7.92 -11.52 -9.16
N GLY A 63 6.86 -10.90 -9.71
CA GLY A 63 6.02 -11.54 -10.72
C GLY A 63 5.20 -12.74 -10.21
N MET A 64 4.97 -12.84 -8.90
CA MET A 64 4.48 -14.07 -8.27
C MET A 64 3.52 -13.81 -7.10
N ILE A 65 2.35 -14.45 -7.10
CA ILE A 65 1.41 -14.52 -5.98
C ILE A 65 1.74 -15.77 -5.12
N PRO A 66 2.12 -15.60 -3.85
CA PRO A 66 2.51 -16.71 -3.00
C PRO A 66 1.31 -17.57 -2.62
N ARG A 67 1.54 -18.88 -2.50
CA ARG A 67 0.50 -19.79 -2.02
C ARG A 67 0.05 -19.46 -0.60
N ILE A 68 -1.21 -19.73 -0.26
CA ILE A 68 -1.69 -19.72 1.13
C ILE A 68 -1.11 -20.94 1.82
N HIS A 69 0.02 -20.74 2.51
CA HIS A 69 0.96 -21.85 2.72
C HIS A 69 0.58 -22.87 3.81
N THR A 70 -0.40 -22.54 4.65
CA THR A 70 -0.79 -23.32 5.84
C THR A 70 -1.98 -24.24 5.60
N VAL A 71 -2.50 -24.33 4.36
CA VAL A 71 -3.62 -25.20 4.00
C VAL A 71 -3.32 -25.98 2.73
N ASP A 72 -3.76 -27.23 2.68
CA ASP A 72 -3.67 -28.07 1.47
C ASP A 72 -4.93 -27.93 0.60
N THR A 73 -6.09 -27.72 1.25
CA THR A 73 -7.39 -27.51 0.60
C THR A 73 -8.17 -26.41 1.30
N LEU A 74 -9.11 -25.80 0.58
CA LEU A 74 -10.10 -24.92 1.19
C LEU A 74 -11.09 -25.74 2.02
N ALA A 75 -11.70 -25.10 3.01
CA ALA A 75 -12.81 -25.70 3.74
C ALA A 75 -14.11 -25.61 2.92
N ASP A 76 -15.00 -26.57 3.13
CA ASP A 76 -16.25 -26.71 2.36
C ASP A 76 -17.21 -25.51 2.46
N ASP A 77 -17.05 -24.68 3.48
CA ASP A 77 -17.87 -23.48 3.72
C ASP A 77 -17.27 -22.19 3.12
N VAL A 78 -16.13 -22.28 2.44
CA VAL A 78 -15.54 -21.17 1.67
C VAL A 78 -16.24 -21.08 0.32
N VAL A 79 -16.75 -19.89 -0.01
CA VAL A 79 -17.36 -19.63 -1.32
C VAL A 79 -16.25 -19.46 -2.37
N THR A 80 -16.32 -20.21 -3.46
CA THR A 80 -15.28 -20.24 -4.51
C THR A 80 -15.79 -19.94 -5.91
N ASP A 81 -17.10 -19.75 -6.13
CA ASP A 81 -17.72 -19.65 -7.46
C ASP A 81 -17.05 -18.64 -8.41
N ARG A 82 -16.47 -17.57 -7.88
CA ARG A 82 -15.78 -16.51 -8.63
C ARG A 82 -14.38 -16.19 -8.13
N LEU A 83 -13.87 -16.98 -7.18
CA LEU A 83 -12.66 -16.69 -6.42
C LEU A 83 -11.63 -17.79 -6.63
N ASN A 84 -10.42 -17.38 -7.02
CA ASN A 84 -9.28 -18.27 -7.17
C ASN A 84 -8.30 -18.04 -6.02
N PHE A 85 -8.46 -18.79 -4.93
CA PHE A 85 -7.50 -18.76 -3.82
C PHE A 85 -6.20 -19.41 -4.25
N ALA A 86 -5.08 -18.73 -4.01
CA ALA A 86 -3.75 -19.23 -4.37
C ALA A 86 -3.33 -20.43 -3.50
N LEU A 87 -3.80 -21.64 -3.81
CA LEU A 87 -3.37 -22.88 -3.13
C LEU A 87 -1.98 -23.35 -3.63
N THR A 88 -1.60 -22.91 -4.82
CA THR A 88 -0.26 -22.99 -5.38
C THR A 88 0.25 -21.58 -5.67
N GLU A 89 1.54 -21.48 -5.96
CA GLU A 89 2.09 -20.26 -6.54
C GLU A 89 1.38 -19.91 -7.86
N GLN A 90 1.11 -18.63 -8.10
CA GLN A 90 0.47 -18.13 -9.32
C GLN A 90 1.26 -16.96 -9.91
N ASP A 91 1.15 -16.76 -11.22
CA ASP A 91 1.78 -15.62 -11.91
C ASP A 91 1.06 -14.29 -11.62
N SER A 92 1.82 -13.21 -11.42
CA SER A 92 1.31 -11.85 -11.18
C SER A 92 1.46 -10.88 -12.36
N ALA A 93 2.06 -11.29 -13.49
CA ALA A 93 2.44 -10.44 -14.62
C ALA A 93 1.27 -9.64 -15.21
N GLU A 94 0.05 -10.18 -15.17
CA GLU A 94 -1.17 -9.52 -15.68
C GLU A 94 -2.06 -8.96 -14.56
N ARG A 95 -1.46 -8.51 -13.44
CA ARG A 95 -2.21 -8.00 -12.28
C ARG A 95 -1.98 -6.51 -12.12
N ASP A 96 -2.73 -5.71 -12.87
CA ASP A 96 -2.62 -4.25 -12.87
C ASP A 96 -3.05 -3.57 -11.56
N TYR A 97 -3.85 -4.26 -10.75
CA TYR A 97 -4.38 -3.71 -9.51
C TYR A 97 -4.50 -4.76 -8.41
N ALA A 98 -4.53 -4.27 -7.17
CA ALA A 98 -4.78 -5.07 -5.99
C ALA A 98 -5.78 -4.36 -5.07
N LEU A 99 -6.65 -5.13 -4.44
CA LEU A 99 -7.44 -4.67 -3.29
C LEU A 99 -6.88 -5.26 -2.01
N ILE A 100 -6.46 -4.40 -1.09
CA ILE A 100 -6.11 -4.82 0.28
C ILE A 100 -7.37 -4.75 1.11
N ASN A 101 -7.83 -5.89 1.61
CA ASN A 101 -9.00 -5.96 2.47
C ASN A 101 -8.59 -6.19 3.93
N SER A 102 -9.05 -5.34 4.85
CA SER A 102 -8.76 -5.49 6.27
C SER A 102 -9.94 -5.13 7.16
N LYS A 103 -10.08 -5.86 8.26
CA LYS A 103 -11.20 -5.74 9.20
C LYS A 103 -10.65 -5.82 10.61
N GLY A 104 -11.41 -5.30 11.57
CA GLY A 104 -11.01 -5.30 12.97
C GLY A 104 -12.20 -5.26 13.90
N PHE A 105 -11.92 -5.44 15.19
CA PHE A 105 -12.92 -5.32 16.24
C PHE A 105 -13.60 -3.94 16.25
N GLY A 106 -14.82 -3.87 16.80
CA GLY A 106 -15.58 -2.62 16.88
C GLY A 106 -16.22 -2.18 15.57
N GLY A 107 -16.35 -3.08 14.59
CA GLY A 107 -17.00 -2.77 13.30
C GLY A 107 -16.10 -2.00 12.33
N ASN A 108 -14.79 -2.01 12.54
CA ASN A 108 -13.83 -1.36 11.66
C ASN A 108 -13.57 -2.21 10.41
N ASN A 109 -13.82 -1.63 9.23
CA ASN A 109 -13.59 -2.28 7.94
C ASN A 109 -12.94 -1.27 6.99
N ALA A 110 -11.91 -1.69 6.26
CA ALA A 110 -11.22 -0.85 5.30
C ALA A 110 -10.80 -1.67 4.08
N THR A 111 -10.93 -1.06 2.90
CA THR A 111 -10.38 -1.59 1.66
C THR A 111 -9.57 -0.49 0.99
N ALA A 112 -8.35 -0.81 0.57
CA ALA A 112 -7.50 0.09 -0.22
C ALA A 112 -7.28 -0.50 -1.61
N ALA A 113 -7.41 0.34 -2.63
CA ALA A 113 -7.05 -0.02 -4.00
C ALA A 113 -5.61 0.43 -4.28
N LEU A 114 -4.85 -0.45 -4.92
CA LEU A 114 -3.49 -0.20 -5.38
C LEU A 114 -3.42 -0.43 -6.88
N LEU A 115 -2.59 0.36 -7.55
CA LEU A 115 -2.19 0.14 -8.93
C LEU A 115 -0.76 -0.37 -8.97
N SER A 116 -0.49 -1.26 -9.92
CA SER A 116 0.86 -1.79 -10.13
C SER A 116 1.84 -0.67 -10.51
N PRO A 117 3.15 -0.89 -10.35
CA PRO A 117 4.17 0.05 -10.84
C PRO A 117 3.99 0.37 -12.33
N ASP A 118 3.73 -0.65 -13.16
CA ASP A 118 3.58 -0.49 -14.61
C ASP A 118 2.34 0.36 -14.96
N THR A 119 1.20 0.08 -14.33
CA THR A 119 -0.02 0.88 -14.52
C THR A 119 0.19 2.33 -14.06
N THR A 120 0.85 2.52 -12.92
CA THR A 120 1.16 3.85 -12.39
C THR A 120 2.07 4.62 -13.35
N GLU A 121 3.09 3.96 -13.91
CA GLU A 121 4.01 4.57 -14.87
C GLU A 121 3.31 4.92 -16.19
N GLN A 122 2.38 4.09 -16.67
CA GLN A 122 1.52 4.42 -17.82
C GLN A 122 0.66 5.66 -17.56
N MET A 123 0.11 5.81 -16.35
CA MET A 123 -0.64 7.01 -15.97
C MET A 123 0.25 8.26 -15.96
N LEU A 124 1.48 8.15 -15.43
CA LEU A 124 2.45 9.24 -15.44
C LEU A 124 2.83 9.66 -16.86
N VAL A 125 3.06 8.70 -17.77
CA VAL A 125 3.32 8.98 -19.20
C VAL A 125 2.14 9.71 -19.84
N ARG A 126 0.91 9.33 -19.51
CA ARG A 126 -0.29 10.01 -20.01
C ARG A 126 -0.42 11.45 -19.49
N ALA A 127 -0.02 11.70 -18.24
CA ALA A 127 -0.15 13.01 -17.59
C ALA A 127 0.96 13.99 -18.00
N HIS A 128 2.20 13.51 -18.13
CA HIS A 128 3.40 14.35 -18.29
C HIS A 128 4.07 14.25 -19.67
N GLY A 129 3.69 13.25 -20.47
CA GLY A 129 4.32 12.99 -21.77
C GLY A 129 5.58 12.14 -21.67
N ARG A 130 5.98 11.57 -22.81
CA ARG A 130 7.05 10.56 -22.85
C ARG A 130 8.43 11.13 -22.53
N ASP A 131 8.72 12.34 -22.97
CA ASP A 131 10.04 12.95 -22.83
C ASP A 131 10.33 13.31 -21.36
N GLU A 132 9.34 13.86 -20.65
CA GLU A 132 9.48 14.19 -19.22
C GLU A 132 9.65 12.91 -18.38
N ILE A 133 8.87 11.86 -18.68
CA ILE A 133 9.02 10.57 -17.99
C ILE A 133 10.33 9.87 -18.34
N ALA A 134 10.84 10.00 -19.57
CA ALA A 134 12.17 9.50 -19.92
C ALA A 134 13.26 10.19 -19.08
N ALA A 135 13.24 11.53 -19.01
CA ALA A 135 14.18 12.27 -18.17
C ALA A 135 14.04 11.97 -16.66
N TRP A 136 12.83 11.64 -16.19
CA TRP A 136 12.62 11.14 -14.84
C TRP A 136 13.22 9.74 -14.63
N ARG A 137 13.05 8.81 -15.59
CA ARG A 137 13.67 7.47 -15.53
C ARG A 137 15.20 7.57 -15.45
N ASP A 138 15.81 8.43 -16.25
CA ASP A 138 17.26 8.67 -16.21
C ASP A 138 17.73 9.13 -14.82
N ARG A 139 16.97 10.02 -14.16
CA ARG A 139 17.25 10.44 -12.78
C ARG A 139 17.00 9.34 -11.76
N ARG A 140 16.02 8.46 -12.01
CA ARG A 140 15.67 7.33 -11.13
C ARG A 140 16.80 6.31 -11.03
N GLU A 141 17.64 6.17 -12.06
CA GLU A 141 18.78 5.24 -12.03
C GLU A 141 19.74 5.50 -10.86
N ALA A 142 20.03 6.77 -10.56
CA ALA A 142 20.87 7.13 -9.42
C ALA A 142 20.21 6.76 -8.08
N VAL A 143 18.88 6.91 -7.99
CA VAL A 143 18.11 6.54 -6.79
C VAL A 143 18.09 5.02 -6.62
N ALA A 144 17.90 4.27 -7.70
CA ALA A 144 17.91 2.81 -7.70
C ALA A 144 19.29 2.26 -7.29
N ALA A 145 20.38 2.85 -7.80
CA ALA A 145 21.73 2.49 -7.38
C ALA A 145 21.98 2.78 -5.88
N ALA A 146 21.52 3.93 -5.37
CA ALA A 146 21.63 4.27 -3.95
C ALA A 146 20.78 3.34 -3.06
N GLN A 147 19.59 2.95 -3.50
CA GLN A 147 18.74 1.97 -2.81
C GLN A 147 19.44 0.61 -2.74
N ALA A 148 19.99 0.11 -3.84
CA ALA A 148 20.69 -1.17 -3.89
C ALA A 148 21.96 -1.17 -3.01
N ALA A 149 22.72 -0.07 -3.00
CA ALA A 149 23.87 0.10 -2.11
C ALA A 149 23.43 0.06 -0.63
N THR A 150 22.36 0.79 -0.29
CA THR A 150 21.80 0.79 1.06
C THR A 150 21.37 -0.62 1.48
N GLU A 151 20.64 -1.33 0.62
CA GLU A 151 20.21 -2.70 0.89
C GLU A 151 21.39 -3.65 1.13
N ALA A 152 22.43 -3.59 0.29
CA ALA A 152 23.65 -4.39 0.45
C ALA A 152 24.34 -4.12 1.80
N GLU A 153 24.45 -2.85 2.22
CA GLU A 153 24.98 -2.49 3.53
C GLU A 153 24.14 -3.07 4.68
N ARG A 154 22.80 -2.97 4.60
CA ARG A 154 21.91 -3.49 5.65
C ARG A 154 21.97 -5.01 5.74
N ILE A 155 22.01 -5.72 4.60
CA ILE A 155 22.18 -7.18 4.55
C ILE A 155 23.53 -7.59 5.15
N ALA A 156 24.59 -6.81 4.93
CA ALA A 156 25.90 -7.02 5.54
C ALA A 156 25.94 -6.73 7.06
N GLY A 157 24.81 -6.35 7.67
CA GLY A 157 24.69 -6.09 9.10
C GLY A 157 24.99 -4.64 9.50
N SER A 158 25.24 -3.74 8.53
CA SER A 158 25.45 -2.31 8.78
C SER A 158 24.11 -1.61 9.01
N TRP A 159 23.47 -1.89 10.15
CA TRP A 159 22.24 -1.23 10.57
C TRP A 159 22.56 0.09 11.29
N ALA A 160 22.05 1.19 10.75
CA ALA A 160 22.11 2.50 11.37
C ALA A 160 20.69 3.07 11.49
N PRO A 161 19.90 2.66 12.51
CA PRO A 161 18.62 3.28 12.80
C PRO A 161 18.85 4.73 13.24
N SER A 162 18.10 5.65 12.64
CA SER A 162 18.13 7.06 13.03
C SER A 162 17.34 7.28 14.33
N TYR A 163 18.00 7.84 15.34
CA TYR A 163 17.36 8.28 16.57
C TYR A 163 17.90 9.67 16.95
N HIS A 164 17.13 10.69 16.60
CA HIS A 164 17.48 12.10 16.71
C HIS A 164 16.83 12.69 17.98
N PHE A 165 17.28 12.25 19.16
CA PHE A 165 16.77 12.80 20.42
C PHE A 165 17.35 14.19 20.65
N ASP A 166 16.46 15.17 20.85
CA ASP A 166 16.81 16.56 21.13
C ASP A 166 17.62 17.26 20.00
N GLU A 167 17.62 16.68 18.79
CA GLU A 167 18.26 17.27 17.62
C GLU A 167 17.27 18.17 16.87
N GLY A 168 17.69 19.40 16.57
CA GLY A 168 16.86 20.35 15.80
C GLY A 168 15.61 20.83 16.53
N VAL A 169 15.58 20.75 17.86
CA VAL A 169 14.46 21.25 18.66
C VAL A 169 14.39 22.77 18.53
N LEU A 170 13.28 23.23 17.96
CA LEU A 170 12.95 24.64 17.87
C LEU A 170 12.37 25.10 19.21
N THR A 171 12.74 26.32 19.60
CA THR A 171 12.20 27.02 20.75
C THR A 171 11.28 28.15 20.29
N ASP A 172 10.57 28.76 21.23
CA ASP A 172 9.74 29.94 20.95
C ASP A 172 10.55 31.10 20.32
N ALA A 173 11.86 31.16 20.58
CA ALA A 173 12.75 32.16 19.97
C ALA A 173 13.03 31.93 18.48
N ASP A 174 12.84 30.69 18.00
CA ASP A 174 13.06 30.29 16.61
C ASP A 174 11.81 30.46 15.73
N VAL A 175 10.69 30.88 16.34
CA VAL A 175 9.40 31.04 15.67
C VAL A 175 9.03 32.52 15.62
N THR A 176 8.80 33.03 14.41
CA THR A 176 8.24 34.37 14.20
C THR A 176 6.85 34.25 13.61
N VAL A 177 5.87 34.87 14.27
CA VAL A 177 4.48 34.93 13.80
C VAL A 177 4.14 36.37 13.45
N THR A 178 3.56 36.57 12.28
CA THR A 178 2.95 37.83 11.84
C THR A 178 1.47 37.62 11.55
N ALA A 179 0.75 38.68 11.17
CA ALA A 179 -0.65 38.55 10.73
C ALA A 179 -0.80 37.67 9.47
N ASP A 180 0.27 37.53 8.67
CA ASP A 180 0.22 36.94 7.33
C ASP A 180 1.07 35.67 7.21
N SER A 181 1.88 35.33 8.21
CA SER A 181 2.79 34.19 8.13
C SER A 181 3.24 33.65 9.47
N ILE A 182 3.66 32.38 9.46
CA ILE A 182 4.52 31.78 10.47
C ILE A 182 5.85 31.37 9.84
N ALA A 183 6.97 31.74 10.45
CA ALA A 183 8.32 31.38 10.03
C ALA A 183 9.06 30.64 11.14
N PHE A 184 9.69 29.52 10.78
CA PHE A 184 10.43 28.65 11.68
C PHE A 184 11.37 27.73 10.87
N ALA A 185 12.52 27.33 11.42
CA ALA A 185 13.46 26.39 10.78
C ALA A 185 13.81 26.70 9.30
N GLY A 186 13.92 27.98 8.92
CA GLY A 186 14.19 28.38 7.54
C GLY A 186 13.02 28.18 6.57
N GLN A 187 11.84 27.78 7.07
CA GLN A 187 10.59 27.71 6.35
C GLN A 187 9.70 28.91 6.69
N THR A 188 8.83 29.29 5.76
CA THR A 188 7.80 30.29 5.98
C THR A 188 6.50 29.80 5.38
N ILE A 189 5.47 29.69 6.20
CA ILE A 189 4.10 29.34 5.80
C ILE A 189 3.30 30.64 5.83
N THR A 190 2.85 31.10 4.67
CA THR A 190 1.97 32.27 4.55
C THR A 190 0.52 31.86 4.75
N PHE A 191 -0.25 32.64 5.52
CA PHE A 191 -1.67 32.41 5.79
C PHE A 191 -2.60 32.83 4.64
N ASN A 192 -2.06 33.51 3.62
CA ASN A 192 -2.79 33.88 2.41
C ASN A 192 -3.03 32.68 1.49
N GLY A 193 -3.87 31.75 1.93
CA GLY A 193 -4.69 30.96 1.02
C GLY A 193 -5.90 31.80 0.67
N GLY A 194 -6.14 32.08 -0.62
CA GLY A 194 -7.34 32.79 -1.05
C GLY A 194 -8.58 32.11 -0.47
N VAL A 195 -9.27 32.79 0.45
CA VAL A 195 -10.58 32.34 0.95
C VAL A 195 -11.51 32.34 -0.27
N PRO A 196 -12.14 31.20 -0.64
CA PRO A 196 -13.10 31.17 -1.72
C PRO A 196 -14.11 32.30 -1.55
N GLU A 197 -14.48 32.97 -2.65
CA GLU A 197 -15.28 34.21 -2.64
C GLU A 197 -16.58 34.12 -1.81
N GLY A 198 -17.13 32.92 -1.60
CA GLY A 198 -18.33 32.68 -0.79
C GLY A 198 -18.10 32.33 0.69
N TRP A 199 -16.86 32.34 1.18
CA TRP A 199 -16.47 32.01 2.56
C TRP A 199 -15.95 33.23 3.33
N GLN A 200 -15.92 34.40 2.66
CA GLN A 200 -15.66 35.68 3.30
C GLN A 200 -16.94 36.12 4.00
N VAL A 201 -16.85 36.45 5.28
CA VAL A 201 -17.93 37.10 6.04
C VAL A 201 -17.55 38.58 6.09
N ASP A 202 -18.45 39.44 5.60
CA ASP A 202 -18.29 40.90 5.56
C ASP A 202 -17.83 41.50 6.90
#